data_AF-A0A0B7N1X2-F1
#
_entry.id   AF-A0A0B7N1X2-F1
#
_cell.length_a   1.000
_cell.length_b   1.000
_cell.length_c   1.000
_cell.angle_alpha   90.00
_cell.angle_beta   90.00
_cell.angle_gamma   90.00
#
_symmetry.space_group_name_H-M   'P 1'
#
loop_
_entity.id
_entity.type
_entity.pdbx_description
1 polymer ?
#
loop_
_entity_poly.entity_id
_entity_poly.type
_entity_poly.pdbx_seq_one_letter_code
_entity_poly.pdbx_strand_id
1 'polypeptide(L)'
;MLKQKILRTNYFFFYRGLYRISSPSATLFDVWRSIVLENASMEAVMFCKDVSDRTEGDFEPSHHIDKKIKACCLHLKNACNYKVQDNSETSFMQKYLLPYLNEIYMVNSQKNSVCAMVDGVEESGNFPDWKLGYKKSKNKSLFIFFVEVKRPGQTSKYQAEDDYVKLTKEMKDSLDEQIELGFDSPFSFGLLVEELKKKGYMPRMIKKFSLMQEVEDAVNIPAMVETLVFVKEKMASIDKMFRDRSRAKPLVKFMKPSFHTEFK
;
A
#
# COMPACT_ATOMS: atom_id res chain seq x y z
N MET A 1 -38.67 14.54 10.27
CA MET A 1 -37.89 13.39 9.76
C MET A 1 -37.27 13.75 8.42
N LEU A 2 -36.00 14.20 8.41
CA LEU A 2 -35.27 14.52 7.17
C LEU A 2 -34.26 13.39 6.92
N LYS A 3 -34.47 12.57 5.87
CA LYS A 3 -33.47 11.59 5.42
C LYS A 3 -32.36 12.34 4.66
N GLN A 4 -31.20 12.53 5.29
CA GLN A 4 -30.00 12.99 4.58
C GLN A 4 -29.46 11.85 3.70
N LYS A 5 -29.57 12.02 2.39
CA LYS A 5 -28.81 11.25 1.39
C LYS A 5 -27.35 11.71 1.47
N ILE A 6 -26.51 10.90 2.11
CA ILE A 6 -25.05 11.03 1.96
C ILE A 6 -24.69 10.42 0.60
N LEU A 7 -24.16 11.26 -0.28
CA LEU A 7 -23.66 10.90 -1.61
C LEU A 7 -22.49 9.92 -1.48
N ARG A 8 -22.75 8.63 -1.75
CA ARG A 8 -21.69 7.65 -2.03
C ARG A 8 -21.26 7.81 -3.48
N THR A 9 -20.17 8.54 -3.69
CA THR A 9 -19.67 8.82 -5.03
C THR A 9 -18.72 7.71 -5.50
N ASN A 10 -19.30 6.64 -6.07
CA ASN A 10 -18.56 5.67 -6.89
C ASN A 10 -18.42 6.24 -8.31
N TYR A 11 -17.26 6.80 -8.67
CA TYR A 11 -16.99 7.22 -10.04
C TYR A 11 -16.43 6.03 -10.86
N PHE A 12 -17.29 5.49 -11.74
CA PHE A 12 -16.92 4.63 -12.86
C PHE A 12 -16.98 5.45 -14.14
N PHE A 13 -15.87 5.60 -14.87
CA PHE A 13 -15.90 5.91 -16.31
C PHE A 13 -14.74 5.21 -17.03
N PHE A 14 -15.09 4.41 -18.04
CA PHE A 14 -14.18 3.71 -18.95
C PHE A 14 -14.08 4.49 -20.26
N TYR A 15 -12.88 4.57 -20.84
CA TYR A 15 -12.70 4.76 -22.27
C TYR A 15 -12.15 3.47 -22.89
N ARG A 16 -12.85 2.94 -23.89
CA ARG A 16 -12.39 1.83 -24.74
C ARG A 16 -11.41 2.40 -25.77
N GLY A 17 -10.13 2.08 -25.62
CA GLY A 17 -9.09 2.27 -26.64
C GLY A 17 -8.45 0.91 -26.97
N LEU A 18 -8.53 0.54 -28.24
CA LEU A 18 -8.19 -0.76 -28.82
C LEU A 18 -6.73 -1.18 -28.62
N TYR A 19 -6.51 -2.35 -28.03
CA TYR A 19 -5.50 -3.33 -28.51
C TYR A 19 -6.05 -4.74 -28.30
N ARG A 20 -6.48 -5.37 -29.39
CA ARG A 20 -6.80 -6.81 -29.44
C ARG A 20 -5.49 -7.55 -29.65
N ILE A 21 -5.00 -8.22 -28.61
CA ILE A 21 -4.05 -9.33 -28.76
C ILE A 21 -4.74 -10.56 -28.17
N SER A 22 -5.03 -11.53 -29.01
CA SER A 22 -5.64 -12.82 -28.67
C SER A 22 -4.56 -13.80 -28.19
N SER A 23 -4.53 -14.11 -26.89
CA SER A 23 -3.78 -15.22 -26.28
C SER A 23 -4.35 -15.54 -24.88
N PRO A 24 -4.35 -16.80 -24.40
CA PRO A 24 -5.17 -17.24 -23.25
C PRO A 24 -4.57 -16.93 -21.86
N SER A 25 -3.70 -15.93 -21.73
CA SER A 25 -3.19 -15.46 -20.45
C SER A 25 -4.04 -14.28 -19.97
N ALA A 26 -4.65 -14.38 -18.78
CA ALA A 26 -5.25 -13.22 -18.12
C ALA A 26 -4.25 -12.05 -18.18
N THR A 27 -4.64 -10.95 -18.81
CA THR A 27 -3.73 -9.81 -18.93
C THR A 27 -3.45 -9.27 -17.52
N LEU A 28 -2.29 -8.62 -17.29
CA LEU A 28 -2.03 -7.88 -16.04
C LEU A 28 -3.26 -7.03 -15.68
N PHE A 29 -3.89 -6.40 -16.67
CA PHE A 29 -5.13 -5.65 -16.53
C PHE A 29 -6.32 -6.44 -15.93
N ASP A 30 -6.48 -7.73 -16.26
CA ASP A 30 -7.55 -8.58 -15.71
C ASP A 30 -7.26 -8.99 -14.25
N VAL A 31 -6.00 -9.27 -13.92
CA VAL A 31 -5.56 -9.50 -12.53
C VAL A 31 -5.90 -8.25 -11.69
N TRP A 32 -5.70 -7.06 -12.24
CA TRP A 32 -5.91 -5.80 -11.52
C TRP A 32 -7.40 -5.46 -11.36
N ARG A 33 -8.27 -5.88 -12.29
CA ARG A 33 -9.73 -5.77 -12.11
C ARG A 33 -10.28 -6.70 -11.02
N SER A 34 -9.64 -7.83 -10.79
CA SER A 34 -10.10 -8.85 -9.82
C SER A 34 -9.81 -8.53 -8.35
N ILE A 35 -9.06 -7.46 -8.05
CA ILE A 35 -8.74 -7.09 -6.68
C ILE A 35 -10.02 -6.66 -5.95
N VAL A 36 -10.42 -7.45 -4.96
CA VAL A 36 -11.49 -7.14 -4.02
C VAL A 36 -10.84 -6.88 -2.68
N LEU A 37 -11.02 -5.66 -2.15
CA LEU A 37 -10.66 -5.34 -0.78
C LEU A 37 -11.83 -5.80 0.10
N GLU A 38 -11.50 -6.46 1.20
CA GLU A 38 -12.48 -6.62 2.27
C GLU A 38 -12.78 -5.24 2.85
N ASN A 39 -14.06 -4.96 3.07
CA ASN A 39 -14.50 -3.63 3.51
C ASN A 39 -14.78 -3.65 5.02
N ALA A 40 -14.53 -2.51 5.65
CA ALA A 40 -14.97 -2.23 7.00
C ALA A 40 -16.49 -2.37 7.12
N SER A 41 -16.96 -2.75 8.32
CA SER A 41 -18.39 -2.68 8.60
C SER A 41 -18.87 -1.22 8.60
N MET A 42 -20.18 -1.05 8.37
CA MET A 42 -20.78 0.28 8.48
C MET A 42 -20.62 0.85 9.90
N GLU A 43 -20.63 0.01 10.92
CA GLU A 43 -20.45 0.40 12.32
C GLU A 43 -19.04 0.97 12.55
N ALA A 44 -18.00 0.35 12.00
CA ALA A 44 -16.63 0.87 12.06
C ALA A 44 -16.50 2.23 11.36
N VAL A 45 -17.15 2.40 10.20
CA VAL A 45 -17.17 3.67 9.47
C VAL A 45 -17.90 4.76 10.27
N MET A 46 -19.04 4.42 10.88
CA MET A 46 -19.80 5.34 11.72
C MET A 46 -19.02 5.72 12.98
N PHE A 47 -18.33 4.78 13.61
CA PHE A 47 -17.45 5.07 14.75
C PHE A 47 -16.36 6.09 14.39
N CYS A 48 -15.69 5.93 13.25
CA CYS A 48 -14.72 6.93 12.79
C CYS A 48 -15.36 8.29 12.48
N LYS A 49 -16.61 8.29 12.01
CA LYS A 49 -17.38 9.53 11.81
C LYS A 49 -17.73 10.21 13.13
N ASP A 50 -18.14 9.45 14.13
CA ASP A 50 -18.44 9.96 15.47
C ASP A 50 -17.18 10.57 16.11
N VAL A 51 -16.03 9.90 15.99
CA VAL A 51 -14.73 10.45 16.42
C VAL A 51 -14.42 11.76 15.69
N SER A 52 -14.61 11.80 14.36
CA SER A 52 -14.45 13.01 13.56
C SER A 52 -15.38 14.14 13.99
N ASP A 53 -16.59 13.81 14.43
CA ASP A 53 -17.58 14.78 14.93
C ASP A 53 -17.38 15.14 16.41
N ARG A 54 -16.31 14.59 17.03
CA ARG A 54 -15.96 14.77 18.45
C ARG A 54 -17.06 14.27 19.40
N THR A 55 -17.82 13.26 18.98
CA THR A 55 -18.80 12.57 19.81
C THR A 55 -18.20 11.31 20.44
N GLU A 56 -18.77 10.88 21.57
CA GLU A 56 -18.44 9.59 22.17
C GLU A 56 -19.20 8.49 21.43
N GLY A 57 -18.57 7.93 20.40
CA GLY A 57 -19.03 6.70 19.77
C GLY A 57 -18.62 5.49 20.60
N ASP A 58 -19.58 4.60 20.89
CA ASP A 58 -19.29 3.26 21.41
C ASP A 58 -19.33 2.25 20.26
N PHE A 59 -18.34 1.36 20.21
CA PHE A 59 -18.19 0.41 19.13
C PHE A 59 -17.40 -0.80 19.61
N GLU A 60 -18.02 -1.98 19.70
CA GLU A 60 -17.34 -3.21 20.10
C GLU A 60 -17.17 -4.18 18.92
N PRO A 61 -16.03 -4.12 18.20
CA PRO A 61 -15.84 -4.87 16.97
C PRO A 61 -15.62 -6.36 17.22
N SER A 62 -16.37 -7.19 16.51
CA SER A 62 -16.12 -8.64 16.43
C SER A 62 -15.16 -8.98 15.28
N HIS A 63 -15.31 -8.28 14.15
CA HIS A 63 -14.55 -8.49 12.92
C HIS A 63 -13.10 -7.98 13.03
N HIS A 64 -12.17 -8.65 12.35
CA HIS A 64 -10.74 -8.38 12.53
C HIS A 64 -10.29 -7.04 11.93
N ILE A 65 -10.81 -6.64 10.77
CA ILE A 65 -10.56 -5.31 10.17
C ILE A 65 -11.06 -4.22 11.12
N ASP A 66 -12.28 -4.38 11.63
CA ASP A 66 -12.92 -3.40 12.50
C ASP A 66 -12.17 -3.22 13.83
N LYS A 67 -11.61 -4.31 14.38
CA LYS A 67 -10.70 -4.24 15.54
C LYS A 67 -9.48 -3.36 15.25
N LYS A 68 -8.89 -3.51 14.06
CA LYS A 68 -7.75 -2.69 13.61
C LYS A 68 -8.15 -1.23 13.39
N ILE A 69 -9.34 -0.98 12.83
CA ILE A 69 -9.89 0.37 12.68
C ILE A 69 -10.06 1.04 14.04
N LYS A 70 -10.73 0.39 15.00
CA LYS A 70 -10.92 0.91 16.35
C LYS A 70 -9.57 1.20 17.01
N ALA A 71 -8.62 0.26 16.95
CA ALA A 71 -7.29 0.43 17.54
C ALA A 71 -6.52 1.61 16.93
N CYS A 72 -6.43 1.71 15.60
CA CYS A 72 -5.80 2.84 14.91
C CYS A 72 -6.46 4.17 15.28
N CYS A 73 -7.79 4.20 15.28
CA CYS A 73 -8.57 5.40 15.57
C CYS A 73 -8.36 5.91 17.00
N LEU A 74 -8.41 5.02 18.01
CA LEU A 74 -8.16 5.39 19.40
C LEU A 74 -6.72 5.85 19.62
N HIS A 75 -5.75 5.19 19.00
CA HIS A 75 -4.34 5.58 19.08
C HIS A 75 -4.14 7.00 18.51
N LEU A 76 -4.62 7.23 17.28
CA LEU A 76 -4.45 8.53 16.62
C LEU A 76 -5.25 9.64 17.29
N LYS A 77 -6.47 9.37 17.77
CA LYS A 77 -7.27 10.32 18.57
C LYS A 77 -6.48 10.81 19.79
N ASN A 78 -5.80 9.91 20.50
CA ASN A 78 -4.99 10.27 21.65
C ASN A 78 -3.71 11.04 21.25
N ALA A 79 -3.11 10.71 20.10
CA ALA A 79 -1.90 11.35 19.58
C ALA A 79 -2.15 12.74 18.95
N CYS A 80 -3.33 12.98 18.36
CA CYS A 80 -3.73 14.26 17.77
C CYS A 80 -3.90 15.38 18.80
N ASN A 81 -4.04 15.06 20.09
CA ASN A 81 -4.14 16.05 21.16
C ASN A 81 -2.84 16.84 21.40
N TYR A 82 -1.71 16.40 20.82
CA TYR A 82 -0.44 17.09 20.93
C TYR A 82 -0.05 17.65 19.57
N LYS A 83 0.03 18.99 19.44
CA LYS A 83 0.65 19.62 18.28
C LYS A 83 2.13 19.29 18.31
N VAL A 84 2.61 18.56 17.31
CA VAL A 84 4.05 18.37 17.12
C VAL A 84 4.55 19.52 16.26
N GLN A 85 5.64 20.16 16.69
CA GLN A 85 6.44 21.02 15.83
C GLN A 85 7.16 20.08 14.82
N ASP A 86 6.43 19.58 13.82
CA ASP A 86 6.89 18.56 12.89
C ASP A 86 7.89 19.14 11.88
N ASN A 87 9.16 19.21 12.27
CA ASN A 87 10.22 19.74 11.40
C ASN A 87 10.82 18.68 10.45
N SER A 88 10.63 17.38 10.71
CA SER A 88 11.18 16.29 9.87
C SER A 88 10.09 15.33 9.34
N GLU A 89 10.40 14.65 8.25
CA GLU A 89 9.55 13.62 7.64
C GLU A 89 9.46 12.36 8.50
N THR A 90 10.58 11.97 9.10
CA THR A 90 10.67 10.86 10.05
C THR A 90 9.71 11.04 11.23
N SER A 91 9.68 12.22 11.85
CA SER A 91 8.74 12.51 12.96
C SER A 91 7.28 12.46 12.50
N PHE A 92 6.99 12.99 11.30
CA PHE A 92 5.65 12.94 10.72
C PHE A 92 5.20 11.49 10.48
N MET A 93 6.06 10.65 9.92
CA MET A 93 5.76 9.22 9.73
C MET A 93 5.57 8.48 11.04
N GLN A 94 6.45 8.70 12.02
CA GLN A 94 6.36 8.08 13.34
C GLN A 94 5.04 8.40 14.03
N LYS A 95 4.56 9.64 13.89
CA LYS A 95 3.32 10.07 14.53
C LYS A 95 2.07 9.58 13.80
N TYR A 96 2.02 9.72 12.48
CA TYR A 96 0.76 9.57 11.75
C TYR A 96 0.68 8.29 10.91
N LEU A 97 1.79 7.75 10.42
CA LEU A 97 1.79 6.53 9.58
C LEU A 97 2.08 5.26 10.40
N LEU A 98 3.07 5.34 11.29
CA LEU A 98 3.55 4.20 12.05
C LEU A 98 2.48 3.58 12.97
N PRO A 99 1.50 4.30 13.54
CA PRO A 99 0.38 3.66 14.25
C PRO A 99 -0.37 2.62 13.40
N TYR A 100 -0.64 2.92 12.13
CA TYR A 100 -1.28 1.98 11.21
C TYR A 100 -0.37 0.77 10.94
N LEU A 101 0.90 1.04 10.63
CA LEU A 101 1.85 0.00 10.28
C LEU A 101 2.12 -0.94 11.47
N ASN A 102 2.21 -0.41 12.68
CA ASN A 102 2.41 -1.19 13.90
C ASN A 102 1.22 -2.08 14.18
N GLU A 103 0.01 -1.50 14.17
CA GLU A 103 -1.21 -2.22 14.46
C GLU A 103 -1.46 -3.35 13.45
N ILE A 104 -1.13 -3.12 12.18
CA ILE A 104 -1.39 -4.07 11.11
C ILE A 104 -0.24 -5.07 10.95
N TYR A 105 1.03 -4.64 10.87
CA TYR A 105 2.15 -5.51 10.55
C TYR A 105 2.99 -5.97 11.75
N MET A 106 3.14 -5.12 12.78
CA MET A 106 4.05 -5.43 13.89
C MET A 106 3.37 -6.28 14.97
N VAL A 107 2.05 -6.13 15.17
CA VAL A 107 1.27 -7.06 16.00
C VAL A 107 1.23 -8.42 15.30
N ASN A 108 2.04 -9.35 15.79
CA ASN A 108 2.28 -10.70 15.25
C ASN A 108 3.13 -10.75 13.96
N SER A 109 4.24 -10.00 13.91
CA SER A 109 5.13 -10.00 12.76
C SER A 109 5.67 -11.40 12.41
N GLN A 110 5.75 -11.68 11.10
CA GLN A 110 6.32 -12.93 10.60
C GLN A 110 7.84 -12.90 10.77
N LYS A 111 8.46 -14.00 11.20
CA LYS A 111 9.92 -14.08 11.50
C LYS A 111 10.85 -13.63 10.36
N ASN A 112 10.35 -13.52 9.12
CA ASN A 112 11.12 -13.18 7.93
C ASN A 112 10.76 -11.84 7.28
N SER A 113 9.83 -11.06 7.85
CA SER A 113 9.49 -9.74 7.32
C SER A 113 10.65 -8.77 7.51
N VAL A 114 11.01 -8.04 6.46
CA VAL A 114 12.05 -6.99 6.48
C VAL A 114 11.39 -5.66 6.19
N CYS A 115 11.59 -4.70 7.08
CA CYS A 115 11.12 -3.33 6.98
C CYS A 115 12.34 -2.40 6.90
N ALA A 116 12.30 -1.43 5.99
CA ALA A 116 13.32 -0.38 5.91
C ALA A 116 12.64 0.99 5.84
N MET A 117 13.03 1.88 6.76
CA MET A 117 12.81 3.33 6.66
C MET A 117 14.05 3.93 6.01
N VAL A 118 13.87 4.74 4.98
CA VAL A 118 15.00 5.39 4.31
C VAL A 118 15.01 6.86 4.70
N ASP A 119 15.99 7.25 5.52
CA ASP A 119 16.25 8.64 5.90
C ASP A 119 17.59 9.04 5.27
N GLY A 120 17.60 9.32 3.96
CA GLY A 120 18.81 9.74 3.25
C GLY A 120 18.83 9.50 1.75
N VAL A 121 19.63 10.32 1.06
CA VAL A 121 19.99 10.13 -0.36
C VAL A 121 21.19 9.18 -0.40
N GLU A 122 20.97 7.88 -0.61
CA GLU A 122 22.06 6.98 -0.97
C GLU A 122 22.55 7.26 -2.40
N GLU A 123 23.80 6.92 -2.71
CA GLU A 123 24.51 7.24 -3.96
C GLU A 123 23.78 6.82 -5.25
N SER A 124 22.81 5.90 -5.17
CA SER A 124 21.97 5.44 -6.28
C SER A 124 20.68 6.23 -6.50
N GLY A 125 20.36 7.20 -5.64
CA GLY A 125 19.23 8.13 -5.80
C GLY A 125 17.85 7.54 -5.48
N ASN A 126 17.14 8.21 -4.57
CA ASN A 126 15.69 8.19 -4.35
C ASN A 126 15.01 6.82 -4.13
N PHE A 127 15.19 6.25 -2.95
CA PHE A 127 14.34 5.16 -2.45
C PHE A 127 13.06 5.68 -1.79
N PRO A 128 11.97 4.90 -1.78
CA PRO A 128 10.73 5.26 -1.09
C PRO A 128 10.97 5.36 0.41
N ASP A 129 10.24 6.27 1.07
CA ASP A 129 10.47 6.63 2.47
C ASP A 129 10.28 5.43 3.41
N TRP A 130 9.44 4.47 2.99
CA TRP A 130 9.31 3.18 3.66
C TRP A 130 9.05 2.03 2.69
N LYS A 131 9.66 0.87 2.97
CA LYS A 131 9.43 -0.36 2.20
C LYS A 131 9.36 -1.60 3.09
N LEU A 132 8.52 -2.54 2.67
CA LEU A 132 8.29 -3.81 3.36
C LEU A 132 8.40 -4.99 2.39
N GLY A 133 9.01 -6.05 2.88
CA GLY A 133 9.34 -7.22 2.10
C GLY A 133 9.73 -8.42 2.95
N TYR A 134 10.45 -9.34 2.31
CA TYR A 134 10.92 -10.58 2.91
C TYR A 134 12.41 -10.76 2.75
N LYS A 135 13.03 -11.35 3.77
CA LYS A 135 14.42 -11.78 3.67
C LYS A 135 14.50 -13.02 2.77
N LYS A 136 15.20 -12.89 1.64
CA LYS A 136 15.47 -13.99 0.69
C LYS A 136 16.75 -14.74 1.07
N SER A 137 17.79 -14.02 1.47
CA SER A 137 19.06 -14.59 1.95
C SER A 137 19.74 -13.62 2.92
N LYS A 138 20.97 -13.95 3.39
CA LYS A 138 21.70 -13.15 4.39
C LYS A 138 21.77 -11.65 4.02
N ASN A 139 21.92 -11.34 2.72
CA ASN A 139 22.13 -9.99 2.19
C ASN A 139 21.15 -9.60 1.07
N LYS A 140 20.08 -10.37 0.84
CA LYS A 140 19.08 -10.05 -0.20
C LYS A 140 17.67 -10.08 0.39
N SER A 141 16.89 -9.06 0.07
CA SER A 141 15.49 -8.92 0.44
C SER A 141 14.67 -8.66 -0.80
N LEU A 142 13.49 -9.26 -0.89
CA LEU A 142 12.50 -8.93 -1.89
C LEU A 142 11.49 -7.96 -1.25
N PHE A 143 11.47 -6.71 -1.71
CA PHE A 143 10.47 -5.73 -1.30
C PHE A 143 9.27 -5.79 -2.23
N ILE A 144 8.06 -5.67 -1.66
CA ILE A 144 6.79 -5.84 -2.39
C ILE A 144 5.76 -4.78 -2.03
N PHE A 145 6.03 -3.99 -0.99
CA PHE A 145 5.18 -2.89 -0.59
C PHE A 145 6.04 -1.65 -0.35
N PHE A 146 5.67 -0.55 -0.99
CA PHE A 146 6.42 0.70 -1.02
C PHE A 146 5.50 1.84 -0.60
N VAL A 147 6.01 2.73 0.25
CA VAL A 147 5.27 3.89 0.75
C VAL A 147 6.11 5.13 0.53
N GLU A 148 5.51 6.12 -0.11
CA GLU A 148 6.05 7.48 -0.23
C GLU A 148 5.15 8.43 0.54
N VAL A 149 5.74 9.32 1.33
CA VAL A 149 5.06 10.23 2.25
C VAL A 149 5.45 11.67 1.93
N LYS A 150 4.43 12.50 1.65
CA LYS A 150 4.57 13.94 1.55
C LYS A 150 3.89 14.65 2.69
N ARG A 151 4.69 15.47 3.36
CA ARG A 151 4.22 16.35 4.43
C ARG A 151 3.32 17.47 3.87
N PRO A 152 2.33 17.93 4.65
CA PRO A 152 1.54 19.11 4.34
C PRO A 152 2.39 20.32 3.96
N GLY A 153 1.95 21.06 2.95
CA GLY A 153 2.60 22.31 2.53
C GLY A 153 4.02 22.14 1.95
N GLN A 154 4.58 20.93 1.93
CA GLN A 154 5.82 20.65 1.23
C GLN A 154 5.49 20.33 -0.23
N THR A 155 5.99 21.16 -1.13
CA THR A 155 6.05 20.83 -2.55
C THR A 155 7.44 20.31 -2.83
N SER A 156 7.55 19.29 -3.68
CA SER A 156 8.81 18.78 -4.19
C SER A 156 9.46 19.79 -5.13
N LYS A 157 9.90 20.95 -4.60
CA LYS A 157 10.57 22.00 -5.38
C LYS A 157 11.85 21.52 -6.07
N TYR A 158 12.38 20.36 -5.67
CA TYR A 158 13.69 19.84 -6.08
C TYR A 158 13.72 18.34 -6.46
N GLN A 159 12.58 17.66 -6.58
CA GLN A 159 12.62 16.28 -7.11
C GLN A 159 12.57 16.34 -8.64
N ALA A 160 13.61 15.80 -9.28
CA ALA A 160 13.67 15.67 -10.74
C ALA A 160 12.61 14.69 -11.30
N GLU A 161 11.96 13.92 -10.43
CA GLU A 161 11.01 12.88 -10.75
C GLU A 161 9.77 12.99 -9.84
N ASP A 162 8.58 12.80 -10.42
CA ASP A 162 7.31 12.73 -9.69
C ASP A 162 7.28 11.49 -8.79
N ASP A 163 6.85 11.64 -7.55
CA ASP A 163 6.74 10.59 -6.53
C ASP A 163 5.95 9.38 -7.00
N TYR A 164 4.94 9.62 -7.83
CA TYR A 164 4.19 8.57 -8.49
C TYR A 164 5.07 7.72 -9.41
N VAL A 165 5.96 8.35 -10.18
CA VAL A 165 6.88 7.66 -11.09
C VAL A 165 7.92 6.88 -10.29
N LYS A 166 8.43 7.47 -9.20
CA LYS A 166 9.32 6.80 -8.24
C LYS A 166 8.70 5.51 -7.69
N LEU A 167 7.49 5.58 -7.15
CA LEU A 167 6.75 4.39 -6.67
C LEU A 167 6.54 3.36 -7.79
N THR A 168 6.21 3.81 -9.00
CA THR A 168 5.97 2.90 -10.13
C THR A 168 7.23 2.15 -10.55
N LYS A 169 8.40 2.80 -10.53
CA LYS A 169 9.69 2.16 -10.84
C LYS A 169 10.03 1.06 -9.84
N GLU A 170 9.97 1.37 -8.55
CA GLU A 170 10.20 0.40 -7.46
C GLU A 170 9.24 -0.79 -7.56
N MET A 171 7.97 -0.50 -7.85
CA MET A 171 6.98 -1.55 -8.04
C MET A 171 7.28 -2.44 -9.24
N LYS A 172 7.71 -1.86 -10.36
CA LYS A 172 8.11 -2.61 -11.56
C LYS A 172 9.32 -3.50 -11.26
N ASP A 173 10.36 -2.96 -10.63
CA ASP A 173 11.58 -3.71 -10.34
C ASP A 173 11.30 -4.86 -9.37
N SER A 174 10.42 -4.65 -8.40
CA SER A 174 9.88 -5.71 -7.54
C SER A 174 9.14 -6.81 -8.31
N LEU A 175 8.32 -6.44 -9.29
CA LEU A 175 7.60 -7.40 -10.13
C LEU A 175 8.55 -8.20 -11.02
N ASP A 176 9.55 -7.55 -11.61
CA ASP A 176 10.56 -8.19 -12.43
C ASP A 176 11.37 -9.21 -11.60
N GLU A 177 11.79 -8.84 -10.37
CA GLU A 177 12.48 -9.80 -9.48
C GLU A 177 11.57 -10.99 -9.13
N GLN A 178 10.27 -10.77 -8.90
CA GLN A 178 9.32 -11.86 -8.65
C GLN A 178 9.14 -12.78 -9.85
N ILE A 179 9.11 -12.23 -11.06
CA ILE A 179 9.03 -13.00 -12.31
C ILE A 179 10.31 -13.82 -12.50
N GLU A 180 11.49 -13.24 -12.26
CA GLU A 180 12.76 -13.96 -12.30
C GLU A 180 12.84 -15.07 -11.26
N LEU A 181 12.24 -14.84 -10.09
CA LEU A 181 12.06 -15.85 -9.05
C LEU A 181 11.02 -16.91 -9.44
N GLY A 182 10.31 -16.70 -10.54
CA GLY A 182 9.37 -17.61 -11.18
C GLY A 182 7.95 -17.55 -10.60
N PHE A 183 7.54 -16.46 -9.95
CA PHE A 183 6.24 -16.37 -9.29
C PHE A 183 5.11 -16.41 -10.31
N ASP A 184 4.14 -17.30 -10.10
CA ASP A 184 3.02 -17.46 -11.02
C ASP A 184 2.03 -16.27 -10.97
N SER A 185 2.04 -15.52 -9.86
CA SER A 185 1.24 -14.32 -9.67
C SER A 185 2.07 -13.27 -8.92
N PRO A 186 2.95 -12.53 -9.62
CA PRO A 186 3.75 -11.48 -9.01
C PRO A 186 2.85 -10.34 -8.52
N PHE A 187 3.18 -9.76 -7.37
CA PHE A 187 2.40 -8.71 -6.75
C PHE A 187 3.32 -7.66 -6.12
N SER A 188 3.04 -6.40 -6.41
CA SER A 188 3.73 -5.25 -5.84
C SER A 188 2.73 -4.13 -5.63
N PHE A 189 2.82 -3.42 -4.51
CA PHE A 189 1.85 -2.41 -4.11
C PHE A 189 2.53 -1.11 -3.69
N GLY A 190 1.93 0.02 -4.06
CA GLY A 190 2.39 1.35 -3.71
C GLY A 190 1.37 2.09 -2.87
N LEU A 191 1.84 2.85 -1.90
CA LEU A 191 1.03 3.76 -1.08
C LEU A 191 1.63 5.15 -1.19
N LEU A 192 0.87 6.08 -1.74
CA LEU A 192 1.24 7.48 -1.78
C LEU A 192 0.46 8.22 -0.69
N VAL A 193 1.17 8.73 0.30
CA VAL A 193 0.58 9.49 1.39
C VAL A 193 0.81 10.96 1.13
N GLU A 194 -0.24 11.69 0.77
CA GLU A 194 -0.17 13.12 0.50
C GLU A 194 -1.56 13.76 0.62
N GLU A 195 -1.61 15.09 0.70
CA GLU A 195 -2.88 15.82 0.70
C GLU A 195 -3.68 15.54 -0.59
N LEU A 196 -4.99 15.29 -0.44
CA LEU A 196 -5.90 14.99 -1.53
C LEU A 196 -6.25 16.26 -2.35
N LYS A 197 -5.27 16.86 -3.02
CA LYS A 197 -5.44 18.13 -3.76
C LYS A 197 -5.77 18.00 -5.24
N LYS A 198 -5.55 16.83 -5.87
CA LYS A 198 -5.78 16.64 -7.33
C LYS A 198 -6.36 15.29 -7.67
N LYS A 199 -7.30 15.29 -8.62
CA LYS A 199 -7.85 14.10 -9.29
C LYS A 199 -6.93 13.75 -10.47
N GLY A 200 -6.03 12.79 -10.27
CA GLY A 200 -5.27 12.14 -11.33
C GLY A 200 -5.73 10.70 -11.50
N TYR A 201 -5.57 10.13 -12.69
CA TYR A 201 -5.75 8.68 -12.85
C TYR A 201 -4.59 7.97 -12.15
N MET A 202 -4.90 7.22 -11.08
CA MET A 202 -3.93 6.35 -10.42
C MET A 202 -4.22 4.89 -10.75
N PRO A 203 -3.19 4.09 -11.07
CA PRO A 203 -3.34 2.65 -11.17
C PRO A 203 -3.85 2.09 -9.84
N ARG A 204 -4.69 1.06 -9.90
CA ARG A 204 -5.38 0.50 -8.72
C ARG A 204 -4.43 -0.01 -7.61
N MET A 205 -3.19 -0.33 -7.99
CA MET A 205 -2.10 -0.82 -7.12
C MET A 205 -1.35 0.30 -6.40
N ILE A 206 -1.61 1.56 -6.76
CA ILE A 206 -1.15 2.72 -6.01
C ILE A 206 -2.38 3.37 -5.39
N LYS A 207 -2.42 3.40 -4.06
CA LYS A 207 -3.48 4.10 -3.33
C LYS A 207 -2.95 5.40 -2.77
N LYS A 208 -3.77 6.45 -2.88
CA LYS A 208 -3.50 7.77 -2.32
C LYS A 208 -4.34 8.00 -1.08
N PHE A 209 -3.71 8.38 0.02
CA PHE A 209 -4.39 8.68 1.28
C PHE A 209 -3.87 9.94 1.94
N SER A 210 -4.76 10.60 2.68
CA SER A 210 -4.37 11.57 3.70
C SER A 210 -4.32 10.85 5.05
N LEU A 211 -3.26 11.10 5.83
CA LEU A 211 -3.19 10.60 7.20
C LEU A 211 -4.07 11.46 8.12
N MET A 212 -4.44 10.88 9.26
CA MET A 212 -5.19 11.58 10.29
C MET A 212 -4.28 12.53 11.05
N GLN A 213 -4.26 13.79 10.63
CA GLN A 213 -3.48 14.84 11.29
C GLN A 213 -4.32 15.56 12.32
N GLU A 214 -5.57 15.84 11.95
CA GLU A 214 -6.61 16.39 12.82
C GLU A 214 -7.69 15.34 13.10
N VAL A 215 -8.53 15.57 14.11
CA VAL A 215 -9.54 14.57 14.49
C VAL A 215 -10.58 14.37 13.38
N GLU A 216 -10.85 15.41 12.59
CA GLU A 216 -11.78 15.43 11.47
C GLU A 216 -11.33 14.47 10.33
N ASP A 217 -10.04 14.14 10.28
CA ASP A 217 -9.50 13.19 9.30
C ASP A 217 -9.77 11.71 9.67
N ALA A 218 -10.36 11.44 10.83
CA ALA A 218 -10.63 10.07 11.30
C ALA A 218 -11.44 9.23 10.29
N VAL A 219 -12.26 9.89 9.47
CA VAL A 219 -13.04 9.26 8.39
C VAL A 219 -12.18 8.56 7.33
N ASN A 220 -10.88 8.86 7.25
CA ASN A 220 -9.94 8.24 6.32
C ASN A 220 -9.37 6.91 6.84
N ILE A 221 -9.46 6.63 8.15
CA ILE A 221 -8.89 5.44 8.78
C ILE A 221 -9.39 4.14 8.15
N PRO A 222 -10.72 3.93 7.94
CA PRO A 222 -11.21 2.67 7.40
C PRO A 222 -10.54 2.28 6.09
N ALA A 223 -10.49 3.20 5.14
CA ALA A 223 -9.94 2.92 3.81
C ALA A 223 -8.41 2.65 3.83
N MET A 224 -7.68 3.30 4.74
CA MET A 224 -6.26 3.01 4.96
C MET A 224 -6.08 1.60 5.57
N VAL A 225 -6.87 1.26 6.59
CA VAL A 225 -6.78 -0.05 7.25
C VAL A 225 -7.16 -1.18 6.30
N GLU A 226 -8.26 -1.05 5.54
CA GLU A 226 -8.67 -2.01 4.50
C GLU A 226 -7.53 -2.27 3.51
N THR A 227 -6.86 -1.21 3.05
CA THR A 227 -5.75 -1.32 2.10
C THR A 227 -4.55 -2.03 2.71
N LEU A 228 -4.14 -1.65 3.91
CA LEU A 228 -2.98 -2.24 4.57
C LEU A 228 -3.24 -3.70 5.00
N VAL A 229 -4.48 -4.05 5.39
CA VAL A 229 -4.87 -5.44 5.66
C VAL A 229 -4.79 -6.27 4.38
N PHE A 230 -5.34 -5.78 3.27
CA PHE A 230 -5.23 -6.46 1.98
C PHE A 230 -3.78 -6.69 1.56
N VAL A 231 -2.91 -5.68 1.71
CA VAL A 231 -1.48 -5.83 1.42
C VAL A 231 -0.89 -6.91 2.33
N LYS A 232 -1.16 -6.88 3.65
CA LYS A 232 -0.70 -7.92 4.58
C LYS A 232 -1.12 -9.34 4.17
N GLU A 233 -2.33 -9.53 3.69
CA GLU A 233 -2.81 -10.83 3.20
C GLU A 233 -2.08 -11.28 1.93
N LYS A 234 -1.89 -10.38 0.97
CA LYS A 234 -1.14 -10.66 -0.26
C LYS A 234 0.32 -10.98 0.03
N MET A 235 0.91 -10.22 0.94
CA MET A 235 2.22 -10.48 1.49
C MET A 235 2.29 -11.91 2.06
N ALA A 236 1.34 -12.33 2.91
CA ALA A 236 1.33 -13.67 3.48
C ALA A 236 1.23 -14.79 2.43
N SER A 237 0.50 -14.55 1.33
CA SER A 237 0.44 -15.45 0.18
C SER A 237 1.81 -15.61 -0.50
N ILE A 238 2.54 -14.51 -0.71
CA ILE A 238 3.89 -14.52 -1.28
C ILE A 238 4.86 -15.29 -0.39
N ASP A 239 4.82 -15.06 0.92
CA ASP A 239 5.68 -15.75 1.89
C ASP A 239 5.41 -17.26 1.94
N LYS A 240 4.14 -17.67 1.79
CA LYS A 240 3.79 -19.08 1.60
C LYS A 240 4.44 -19.66 0.33
N MET A 241 4.37 -18.95 -0.79
CA MET A 241 5.02 -19.39 -2.04
C MET A 241 6.54 -19.54 -1.90
N PHE A 242 7.22 -18.65 -1.15
CA PHE A 242 8.64 -18.79 -0.83
C PHE A 242 8.95 -20.04 0.00
N ARG A 243 8.15 -20.31 1.04
CA ARG A 243 8.32 -21.50 1.87
C ARG A 243 8.09 -22.80 1.11
N ASP A 244 7.09 -22.82 0.24
CA ASP A 244 6.77 -24.00 -0.55
C ASP A 244 7.85 -24.27 -1.62
N ARG A 245 8.45 -23.21 -2.19
CA ARG A 245 9.59 -23.34 -3.12
C ARG A 245 10.90 -23.75 -2.49
N SER A 246 11.23 -23.24 -1.29
CA SER A 246 12.44 -23.71 -0.59
C SER A 246 12.39 -25.20 -0.24
N ARG A 247 11.19 -25.81 -0.28
CA ARG A 247 10.95 -27.26 -0.14
C ARG A 247 10.89 -28.00 -1.50
N ALA A 248 10.76 -27.29 -2.62
CA ALA A 248 10.71 -27.87 -3.96
C ALA A 248 12.11 -27.88 -4.61
N LYS A 249 12.42 -28.93 -5.38
CA LYS A 249 13.65 -28.98 -6.19
C LYS A 249 13.61 -27.86 -7.25
N PRO A 250 14.76 -27.23 -7.59
CA PRO A 250 14.79 -26.09 -8.51
C PRO A 250 14.17 -26.46 -9.86
N LEU A 251 13.20 -25.66 -10.30
CA LEU A 251 12.63 -25.74 -11.64
C LEU A 251 13.68 -25.21 -12.63
N VAL A 252 14.39 -26.16 -13.24
CA VAL A 252 15.31 -25.90 -14.35
C VAL A 252 14.49 -25.54 -15.60
N LYS A 253 14.84 -24.39 -16.19
CA LYS A 253 14.58 -23.90 -17.57
C LYS A 253 13.14 -23.47 -17.95
N PHE A 254 12.90 -22.17 -17.83
CA PHE A 254 11.98 -21.43 -18.71
C PHE A 254 12.66 -20.28 -19.48
N MET A 255 14.00 -20.30 -19.63
CA MET A 255 14.64 -19.49 -20.66
C MET A 255 14.69 -20.29 -21.96
N LYS A 256 13.81 -19.95 -22.91
CA LYS A 256 14.09 -20.28 -24.32
C LYS A 256 15.42 -19.61 -24.69
N PRO A 257 16.35 -20.32 -25.37
CA PRO A 257 17.55 -19.69 -25.90
C PRO A 257 17.16 -18.46 -26.72
N SER A 258 17.83 -17.34 -26.48
CA SER A 258 17.72 -16.16 -27.34
C SER A 258 18.05 -16.59 -28.78
N PHE A 259 17.14 -16.29 -29.70
CA PHE A 259 17.39 -16.53 -31.13
C PHE A 259 18.60 -15.69 -31.54
N HIS A 260 19.66 -16.33 -32.03
CA HIS A 260 20.68 -15.66 -32.82
C HIS A 260 20.09 -15.40 -34.20
N THR A 261 19.87 -14.12 -34.52
CA THR A 261 19.50 -13.70 -35.87
C THR A 261 20.78 -13.25 -36.55
N GLU A 262 21.29 -14.04 -37.49
CA GLU A 262 22.30 -13.57 -38.44
C GLU A 262 21.59 -12.80 -39.55
N PHE A 263 21.99 -11.55 -39.76
CA PHE A 263 21.58 -10.79 -40.94
C PHE A 263 22.42 -11.28 -42.13
N LYS A 264 21.72 -11.75 -43.18
CA LYS A 264 22.34 -11.97 -44.51
C LYS A 264 22.26 -10.69 -45.32
#